data_AF-A0A3B0PD03-F1
#
_entry.id   AF-A0A3B0PD03-F1
#
_cell.length_a   1.000
_cell.length_b   1.000
_cell.length_c   1.000
_cell.angle_alpha   90.00
_cell.angle_beta   90.00
_cell.angle_gamma   90.00
#
_symmetry.space_group_name_H-M   'P 1'
#
loop_
_entity.id
_entity.type
_entity.pdbx_description
1 polymer ?
#
loop_
_entity_poly.entity_id
_entity_poly.type
_entity_poly.pdbx_seq_one_letter_code
_entity_poly.pdbx_strand_id
1 'polypeptide(L)'
;MIFALDIGGTSIKYGIIDFKYDILFSSSVKTKKEKMIFQVEKLILEAKKSYDFDYVAISSAGVVDSNSNKITYTNSDYRIW
;
A
#
# COMPACT_ATOMS: atom_id res chain seq x y z
N MET A 1 -6.17 14.36 4.01
CA MET A 1 -6.68 12.98 3.78
C MET A 1 -5.51 12.00 3.85
N ILE A 2 -5.80 10.70 3.93
CA ILE A 2 -4.82 9.61 3.98
C ILE A 2 -5.10 8.65 2.83
N PHE A 3 -4.08 8.30 2.06
CA PHE A 3 -4.15 7.18 1.11
C PHE A 3 -3.71 5.90 1.83
N ALA A 4 -4.67 5.01 2.09
CA ALA A 4 -4.42 3.78 2.83
C ALA A 4 -4.33 2.58 1.89
N LEU A 5 -3.38 1.69 2.17
CA LEU A 5 -3.09 0.50 1.39
C LEU A 5 -3.01 -0.70 2.33
N ASP A 6 -3.62 -1.82 1.95
CA ASP A 6 -3.39 -3.14 2.54
C ASP A 6 -2.86 -4.08 1.45
N ILE A 7 -1.58 -4.41 1.54
CA ILE A 7 -0.82 -5.16 0.55
C ILE A 7 -0.77 -6.63 0.97
N GLY A 8 -1.69 -7.42 0.41
CA GLY A 8 -1.66 -8.87 0.50
C GLY A 8 -0.93 -9.53 -0.67
N GLY A 9 -0.61 -10.83 -0.53
CA GLY A 9 0.02 -11.61 -1.60
C GLY A 9 -0.87 -11.83 -2.84
N THR A 10 -2.20 -11.73 -2.68
CA THR A 10 -3.19 -11.95 -3.75
C THR A 10 -3.80 -10.64 -4.26
N SER A 11 -4.10 -9.72 -3.35
CA SER A 11 -4.72 -8.43 -3.68
C SER A 11 -4.11 -7.29 -2.87
N ILE A 12 -4.03 -6.12 -3.49
CA ILE A 12 -3.81 -4.85 -2.81
C ILE A 12 -5.17 -4.17 -2.70
N LYS A 13 -5.66 -3.99 -1.47
CA LYS A 13 -6.83 -3.15 -1.18
C LYS A 13 -6.33 -1.73 -0.90
N TYR A 14 -7.06 -0.72 -1.34
CA TYR A 14 -6.64 0.66 -1.15
C TYR A 14 -7.83 1.61 -1.10
N GLY A 15 -7.62 2.78 -0.51
CA GLY A 15 -8.68 3.75 -0.33
C GLY A 15 -8.21 5.13 0.11
N ILE A 16 -9.14 6.08 0.11
CA ILE A 16 -8.97 7.40 0.69
C ILE A 16 -9.75 7.44 1.99
N ILE A 17 -9.07 7.81 3.07
CA ILE A 17 -9.62 7.92 4.41
C ILE A 17 -9.44 9.37 4.87
N ASP A 18 -10.45 9.93 5.54
CA ASP A 18 -10.32 11.24 6.19
C ASP A 18 -9.78 11.12 7.63
N PHE A 19 -9.63 12.25 8.33
CA PHE A 19 -9.11 12.24 9.70
C PHE A 19 -10.15 11.84 10.76
N LYS A 20 -11.41 11.59 10.35
CA LYS A 20 -12.44 10.99 11.19
C LYS A 20 -12.53 9.48 10.99
N TYR A 21 -11.65 8.92 10.16
CA TYR A 21 -11.60 7.51 9.77
C TYR A 21 -12.76 7.07 8.85
N ASP A 22 -13.44 8.02 8.20
CA ASP A 22 -14.44 7.71 7.19
C ASP A 22 -13.77 7.29 5.87
N ILE A 23 -14.26 6.20 5.27
CA ILE A 23 -13.78 5.72 3.97
C ILE A 23 -14.50 6.48 2.85
N LEU A 24 -13.79 7.39 2.19
CA LEU A 24 -14.31 8.20 1.09
C LEU A 24 -14.24 7.47 -0.25
N PHE A 25 -13.30 6.55 -0.38
CA PHE A 25 -13.11 5.71 -1.55
C PHE A 25 -12.46 4.40 -1.14
N SER A 26 -12.84 3.30 -1.79
CA SER A 26 -12.17 2.01 -1.66
C SER A 26 -12.19 1.23 -2.96
N SER A 27 -11.10 0.54 -3.26
CA SER A 27 -11.00 -0.38 -4.39
C SER A 27 -9.97 -1.48 -4.09
N SER A 28 -9.81 -2.41 -5.02
CA SER A 28 -8.80 -3.44 -4.95
C SER A 28 -8.25 -3.82 -6.32
N VAL A 29 -7.00 -4.25 -6.35
CA VAL A 29 -6.34 -4.80 -7.55
C VAL A 29 -5.61 -6.08 -7.20
N LYS A 30 -5.43 -6.97 -8.19
CA LYS A 30 -4.59 -8.15 -8.03
C LYS A 30 -3.13 -7.75 -7.82
N THR A 31 -2.47 -8.35 -6.82
CA THR A 31 -1.05 -8.08 -6.53
C THR A 31 -0.16 -8.63 -7.64
N LYS A 32 0.75 -7.81 -8.14
CA LYS A 32 1.82 -8.21 -9.07
C LYS A 32 3.13 -8.30 -8.31
N LYS A 33 3.46 -9.47 -7.75
CA LYS A 33 4.59 -9.66 -6.83
C LYS A 33 5.91 -9.03 -7.33
N GLU A 34 6.31 -9.32 -8.57
CA GLU A 34 7.56 -8.82 -9.17
C GLU A 34 7.57 -7.31 -9.44
N LYS A 35 6.40 -6.67 -9.49
CA LYS A 35 6.23 -5.25 -9.84
C LYS A 35 5.46 -4.49 -8.75
N MET A 36 5.49 -5.01 -7.53
CA MET A 36 4.63 -4.53 -6.45
C MET A 36 4.91 -3.06 -6.12
N ILE A 37 6.19 -2.68 -6.06
CA ILE A 37 6.58 -1.30 -5.76
C ILE A 37 6.04 -0.31 -6.82
N PHE A 38 6.23 -0.61 -8.11
CA PHE A 38 5.70 0.20 -9.20
C PHE A 38 4.17 0.21 -9.24
N GLN A 39 3.54 -0.90 -8.84
CA GLN A 39 2.09 -0.98 -8.74
C GLN A 39 1.57 -0.04 -7.66
N VAL A 40 2.20 -0.04 -6.47
CA VAL A 40 1.84 0.86 -5.37
C VAL A 40 2.07 2.32 -5.75
N GLU A 41 3.22 2.65 -6.33
CA GLU A 41 3.53 4.01 -6.81
C GLU A 41 2.48 4.50 -7.81
N LYS A 42 2.12 3.66 -8.79
CA LYS A 42 1.07 4.00 -9.75
C LYS A 42 -0.27 4.27 -9.07
N LEU A 43 -0.67 3.45 -8.09
CA LEU A 43 -1.93 3.65 -7.37
C LEU A 43 -1.94 4.99 -6.61
N ILE A 44 -0.82 5.35 -5.97
CA ILE A 44 -0.67 6.63 -5.26
C ILE A 44 -0.76 7.81 -6.25
N LEU A 45 -0.03 7.75 -7.36
CA LEU A 45 -0.02 8.81 -8.38
C LEU A 45 -1.39 8.99 -9.05
N GLU A 46 -2.10 7.90 -9.33
CA GLU A 46 -3.47 7.99 -9.86
C GLU A 46 -4.43 8.61 -8.83
N ALA A 47 -4.33 8.22 -7.56
CA ALA A 47 -5.16 8.81 -6.51
C ALA A 47 -4.90 10.31 -6.31
N LYS A 48 -3.63 10.74 -6.42
CA LYS A 48 -3.24 12.16 -6.34
C LYS A 48 -3.88 13.05 -7.41
N LYS A 49 -4.35 12.48 -8.53
CA LYS A 49 -5.07 13.25 -9.56
C LYS A 49 -6.47 13.67 -9.12
N SER A 50 -7.06 12.95 -8.17
CA SER A 50 -8.45 13.14 -7.74
C SER A 50 -8.60 13.56 -6.28
N TYR A 51 -7.58 13.32 -5.46
CA TYR A 51 -7.62 13.57 -4.02
C TYR A 51 -6.36 14.28 -3.54
N ASP A 52 -6.57 15.27 -2.67
CA ASP A 52 -5.49 15.97 -1.97
C ASP A 52 -5.20 15.30 -0.62
N PHE A 53 -4.11 14.53 -0.56
CA PHE A 53 -3.67 13.81 0.64
C PHE A 53 -2.16 13.93 0.83
N ASP A 54 -1.69 14.16 2.05
CA ASP A 54 -0.25 14.28 2.32
C ASP A 54 0.36 13.00 2.92
N TYR A 55 -0.50 12.07 3.34
CA TYR A 55 -0.10 10.88 4.09
C TYR A 55 -0.44 9.61 3.33
N VAL A 56 0.49 8.65 3.35
CA VAL A 56 0.30 7.29 2.84
C VAL A 56 0.45 6.32 4.01
N ALA A 57 -0.57 5.50 4.25
CA ALA A 57 -0.55 4.44 5.25
C ALA A 57 -0.44 3.08 4.55
N ILE A 58 0.52 2.25 4.95
CA ILE A 58 0.76 0.94 4.34
C ILE A 58 0.68 -0.16 5.40
N SER A 59 -0.29 -1.05 5.22
CA SER A 59 -0.31 -2.39 5.82
C SER A 59 0.29 -3.37 4.81
N SER A 60 1.18 -4.26 5.25
CA SER A 60 1.82 -5.26 4.38
C SER A 60 1.97 -6.58 5.12
N ALA A 61 1.88 -7.69 4.38
CA ALA A 61 2.20 -9.01 4.91
C ALA A 61 3.72 -9.16 5.12
N GLY A 62 4.16 -9.33 6.37
CA GLY A 62 5.55 -9.49 6.76
C GLY A 62 5.89 -8.71 8.03
N VAL A 63 7.05 -8.95 8.63
CA VAL A 63 7.52 -8.12 9.75
C VAL A 63 8.12 -6.84 9.17
N VAL A 64 7.52 -5.70 9.48
CA VAL A 64 8.05 -4.37 9.14
C VAL A 64 8.85 -3.87 10.33
N ASP A 65 10.13 -3.61 10.13
CA ASP A 65 10.93 -2.88 11.11
C ASP A 65 10.58 -1.39 10.99
N SER A 66 9.86 -0.88 11.99
CA SER A 66 9.37 0.51 12.05
C SER A 66 10.49 1.54 12.23
N ASN A 67 11.70 1.12 12.60
CA ASN A 67 12.85 2.03 12.73
C ASN A 67 13.63 2.15 11.42
N SER A 68 13.68 1.08 10.62
CA SER A 68 14.41 1.08 9.35
C SER A 68 13.52 1.25 8.11
N ASN A 69 12.19 1.26 8.26
CA ASN A 69 11.21 1.24 7.17
C ASN A 69 11.42 0.08 6.18
N LYS A 70 12.00 -1.04 6.65
CA LYS A 70 12.29 -2.23 5.84
C LYS A 70 11.44 -3.42 6.26
N ILE A 71 11.04 -4.22 5.27
CA ILE A 71 10.42 -5.53 5.51
C ILE A 71 11.55 -6.51 5.85
N THR A 72 11.61 -6.98 7.09
CA THR A 72 12.69 -7.82 7.64
C THR A 72 12.41 -9.31 7.53
N TYR A 73 11.15 -9.72 7.37
CA TYR A 73 10.79 -11.13 7.19
C TYR A 73 9.64 -11.30 6.20
N THR A 74 9.89 -12.06 5.15
CA THR A 74 8.87 -12.61 4.25
C THR A 74 9.02 -14.13 4.27
N ASN A 75 7.94 -14.90 4.33
CA ASN A 75 8.01 -16.35 4.15
C ASN A 75 8.61 -16.65 2.77
N SER A 76 9.89 -17.01 2.73
CA SER A 76 10.72 -17.71 1.71
C SER A 76 10.57 -17.40 0.20
N ASP A 77 9.62 -16.60 -0.25
CA ASP A 77 9.28 -16.41 -1.67
C ASP A 77 9.65 -15.03 -2.24
N TYR A 78 10.25 -14.14 -1.44
CA TYR A 78 10.75 -12.85 -1.94
C TYR A 78 12.27 -12.86 -1.97
N ARG A 79 12.83 -13.17 -3.16
CA ARG A 79 14.23 -12.85 -3.47
C ARG A 79 14.30 -11.36 -3.77
N ILE A 80 15.11 -10.66 -2.99
CA ILE A 80 15.40 -9.23 -3.10
C ILE A 80 16.21 -9.03 -4.39
N TRP A 81 15.72 -8.20 -5.30
CA TRP A 81 16.46 -7.64 -6.44
C TRP A 81 16.71 -6.16 -6.16
#